data_AF-A0A5P8N031-F1
#
_entry.id   AF-A0A5P8N031-F1
#
_cell.length_a   1.000
_cell.length_b   1.000
_cell.length_c   1.000
_cell.angle_alpha   90.00
_cell.angle_beta   90.00
_cell.angle_gamma   90.00
#
_symmetry.space_group_name_H-M   'P 1'
#
loop_
_entity.id
_entity.type
_entity.pdbx_description
1 polymer ?
#
loop_
_entity_poly.entity_id
_entity_poly.type
_entity_poly.pdbx_seq_one_letter_code
_entity_poly.pdbx_strand_id
1 'polypeptide(L)' 'MRETEETARRICALDLRASGIADSAIPALVERFWPVLANEIRQGVTVGDWSFAAEEIARLTQEYRSLIGGR' A
#
# COMPACT_ATOMS: atom_id res chain seq x y z
N MET A 1 -1.66 10.12 11.87
CA MET A 1 -1.78 9.61 10.49
C MET A 1 -0.50 9.73 9.67
N ARG A 2 0.29 10.82 9.76
CA ARG A 2 1.54 10.97 8.98
C ARG A 2 2.54 9.82 9.15
N GLU A 3 2.76 9.35 10.38
CA GLU A 3 3.69 8.24 10.61
C GLU A 3 3.24 6.92 9.95
N THR A 4 1.93 6.65 9.96
CA THR A 4 1.35 5.47 9.30
C THR A 4 1.52 5.55 7.79
N GLU A 5 1.28 6.72 7.20
CA GLU A 5 1.45 6.98 5.78
C GLU A 5 2.91 6.85 5.34
N GLU A 6 3.85 7.48 6.06
CA GLU A 6 5.28 7.35 5.76
C GLU A 6 5.78 5.91 5.89
N THR A 7 5.32 5.20 6.92
CA THR A 7 5.65 3.78 7.12
C THR A 7 5.09 2.93 6.00
N ALA A 8 3.83 3.14 5.62
CA ALA A 8 3.18 2.42 4.53
C ALA A 8 3.90 2.65 3.19
N ARG A 9 4.28 3.89 2.88
CA ARG A 9 5.04 4.20 1.66
C ARG A 9 6.40 3.49 1.63
N ARG A 10 7.11 3.46 2.76
CA ARG A 10 8.41 2.78 2.86
C ARG A 10 8.28 1.27 2.65
N ILE A 11 7.31 0.63 3.32
CA ILE A 11 7.08 -0.81 3.15
C ILE A 11 6.68 -1.10 1.69
N CYS A 12 5.79 -0.28 1.11
CA CYS A 12 5.35 -0.45 -0.28
C CYS A 12 6.52 -0.40 -1.26
N ALA A 13 7.43 0.56 -1.09
CA ALA A 13 8.63 0.67 -1.92
C ALA A 13 9.54 -0.56 -1.79
N LEU A 14 9.71 -1.09 -0.57
CA LEU A 14 10.50 -2.29 -0.31
C LEU A 14 9.90 -3.53 -0.99
N ASP A 15 8.59 -3.74 -0.85
CA ASP A 15 7.89 -4.88 -1.45
C ASP A 15 7.91 -4.85 -2.98
N LEU A 16 7.70 -3.68 -3.58
CA LEU A 16 7.77 -3.50 -5.04
C LEU A 16 9.19 -3.78 -5.55
N ARG A 17 10.22 -3.28 -4.86
CA ARG A 17 11.62 -3.55 -5.21
C ARG A 17 11.96 -5.03 -5.05
N ALA A 18 11.51 -5.68 -3.97
CA ALA A 18 11.70 -7.11 -3.74
C ALA A 18 11.01 -7.98 -4.81
N SER A 19 9.90 -7.49 -5.38
CA SER A 19 9.17 -8.14 -6.47
C SER A 19 9.80 -7.93 -7.86
N GLY A 20 10.90 -7.17 -7.96
CA GLY A 20 11.60 -6.91 -9.21
C GLY A 20 10.98 -5.81 -10.07
N ILE A 21 10.11 -4.97 -9.51
CA ILE A 21 9.57 -3.79 -10.18
C ILE A 21 10.71 -2.78 -10.40
N ALA A 22 10.77 -2.19 -11.60
CA ALA A 22 11.77 -1.18 -11.93
C ALA A 22 11.67 0.06 -11.02
N ASP A 23 12.80 0.55 -10.52
CA ASP A 23 12.88 1.73 -9.65
C ASP A 23 12.19 2.98 -10.23
N SER A 24 12.11 3.10 -11.55
CA SER A 24 11.39 4.19 -12.23
C SER A 24 9.87 4.12 -12.06
N ALA A 25 9.30 2.93 -11.86
CA ALA A 25 7.87 2.72 -11.66
C ALA A 25 7.46 2.75 -10.18
N ILE A 26 8.41 2.51 -9.26
CA ILE A 26 8.15 2.43 -7.82
C ILE A 26 7.43 3.67 -7.27
N PRO A 27 7.86 4.94 -7.54
CA PRO A 27 7.20 6.11 -6.96
C PRO A 27 5.71 6.20 -7.31
N ALA A 28 5.35 5.92 -8.57
CA ALA A 28 3.96 5.96 -9.02
C ALA A 28 3.11 4.85 -8.39
N LEU A 29 3.69 3.66 -8.20
CA LEU A 29 3.00 2.52 -7.59
C LEU A 29 2.87 2.71 -6.07
N VAL A 30 3.87 3.30 -5.41
CA VAL A 30 3.82 3.64 -3.99
C VAL A 30 2.69 4.62 -3.72
N GLU A 31 2.54 5.68 -4.53
CA GLU A 31 1.44 6.64 -4.38
C GLU A 31 0.06 6.01 -4.56
N ARG A 32 -0.04 4.92 -5.34
CA ARG A 32 -1.29 4.18 -5.56
C ARG A 32 -1.59 3.14 -4.48
N PHE A 33 -0.57 2.45 -3.96
CA PHE A 33 -0.76 1.27 -3.10
C PHE A 33 -0.42 1.49 -1.63
N TRP A 34 0.18 2.62 -1.23
CA TRP A 34 0.37 2.93 0.19
C TRP A 34 -0.91 2.86 1.03
N PRO A 35 -2.14 3.14 0.54
CA PRO A 35 -3.35 3.02 1.36
C PRO A 35 -3.65 1.57 1.78
N VAL A 36 -3.25 0.59 0.97
CA VAL A 36 -3.39 -0.84 1.29
C VAL A 36 -2.57 -1.17 2.53
N LEU A 37 -1.29 -0.82 2.50
CA LEU A 37 -0.39 -1.10 3.62
C LEU A 37 -0.72 -0.25 4.84
N ALA A 38 -1.14 1.00 4.65
CA ALA A 38 -1.60 1.83 5.75
C ALA A 38 -2.86 1.26 6.41
N ASN A 39 -3.76 0.63 5.65
CA ASN A 39 -4.89 -0.09 6.20
C ASN A 39 -4.46 -1.36 6.96
N GLU A 40 -3.48 -2.11 6.44
CA GLU A 40 -2.92 -3.28 7.15
C GLU A 40 -2.24 -2.88 8.47
N ILE A 41 -1.44 -1.81 8.47
CA ILE A 41 -0.83 -1.24 9.68
C ILE A 41 -1.91 -0.76 10.67
N ARG A 42 -3.06 -0.28 10.15
CA ARG A 42 -4.21 0.18 10.95
C ARG A 42 -5.16 -0.93 11.41
N GLN A 43 -4.97 -2.22 11.06
CA GLN A 43 -5.86 -3.33 11.47
C GLN A 43 -5.82 -3.62 12.99
N GLY A 44 -6.27 -2.62 13.76
CA GLY A 44 -6.35 -2.56 15.22
C GLY A 44 -6.85 -1.20 15.73
N VAL A 45 -6.95 -0.15 14.89
CA VAL A 45 -7.31 1.21 15.31
C VAL A 45 -8.30 1.86 14.33
N THR A 46 -9.60 1.75 14.64
CA THR A 46 -10.71 2.47 13.98
C THR A 46 -10.79 3.92 14.47
N VAL A 47 -9.69 4.67 14.44
CA VAL A 47 -9.67 6.06 14.94
C VAL A 47 -9.16 7.01 13.85
N GLY A 48 -10.06 7.85 13.37
CA GLY A 48 -9.76 9.00 12.50
C GLY A 48 -10.23 8.84 11.05
N ASP A 49 -10.63 9.97 10.46
CA ASP A 49 -11.12 10.14 9.09
C ASP A 49 -10.20 9.43 8.09
N TRP A 50 -10.67 8.31 7.55
CA TRP A 50 -9.95 7.56 6.53
C TRP A 50 -10.69 7.77 5.22
N SER A 51 -10.06 8.48 4.29
CA SER A 51 -10.72 8.94 3.07
C SER A 51 -10.90 7.84 2.02
N PHE A 52 -10.34 6.65 2.23
CA PHE A 52 -10.48 5.51 1.31
C PHE A 52 -11.63 4.60 1.76
N ALA A 53 -12.55 4.30 0.84
CA ALA A 53 -13.62 3.36 1.12
C ALA A 53 -13.07 1.93 1.31
N ALA A 54 -13.72 1.12 2.15
CA ALA A 54 -13.31 -0.28 2.36
C ALA A 54 -13.28 -1.09 1.05
N GLU A 55 -14.22 -0.84 0.14
CA GLU A 55 -14.27 -1.46 -1.18
C GLU A 55 -13.09 -1.05 -2.07
N GLU A 56 -12.64 0.20 -1.98
CA GLU A 56 -11.49 0.72 -2.72
C GLU A 56 -10.20 0.08 -2.20
N ILE A 57 -10.04 -0.02 -0.88
CA ILE A 57 -8.93 -0.75 -0.26
C ILE A 57 -8.92 -2.22 -0.69
N ALA A 58 -10.07 -2.89 -0.72
CA ALA A 58 -10.16 -4.29 -1.14
C ALA A 58 -9.74 -4.48 -2.61
N ARG A 59 -10.16 -3.57 -3.50
CA ARG A 59 -9.73 -3.57 -4.92
C ARG A 59 -8.23 -3.35 -5.06
N LEU A 60 -7.70 -2.30 -4.42
CA LEU A 60 -6.26 -1.99 -4.43
C LEU A 60 -5.43 -3.14 -3.84
N THR A 61 -5.95 -3.83 -2.82
CA THR A 61 -5.28 -4.99 -2.21
C THR A 61 -5.16 -6.14 -3.20
N GLN A 62 -6.21 -6.40 -3.99
CA GLN A 62 -6.18 -7.45 -5.01
C GLN A 62 -5.21 -7.11 -6.14
N GLU A 63 -5.19 -5.87 -6.61
CA GLU A 63 -4.23 -5.38 -7.61
C GLU A 63 -2.80 -5.47 -7.09
N TYR A 64 -2.55 -4.99 -5.88
CA TYR A 64 -1.24 -5.01 -5.23
C TYR A 64 -0.71 -6.44 -5.07
N ARG A 65 -1.54 -7.36 -4.56
CA ARG A 65 -1.20 -8.79 -4.44
C ARG A 65 -0.91 -9.45 -5.79
N SER A 66 -1.59 -9.02 -6.85
CA SER A 66 -1.31 -9.53 -8.20
C SER A 66 0.05 -9.03 -8.72
N LEU A 67 0.47 -7.83 -8.31
CA LEU A 67 1.77 -7.25 -8.67
C LEU A 67 2.94 -7.91 -7.92
N ILE A 68 2.79 -8.21 -6.62
CA ILE A 68 3.86 -8.75 -5.79
C ILE A 68 3.83 -10.30 -5.65
N GLY A 69 2.68 -10.92 -5.89
CA GLY A 69 2.42 -12.35 -5.65
C GLY A 69 2.46 -13.23 -6.90
N GLY A 70 2.81 -12.68 -8.07
CA GLY A 70 2.94 -13.43 -9.32
C GLY A 70 4.23 -14.25 -9.37
N ARG A 71 4.27 -15.38 -8.66
CA ARG A 71 5.24 -16.47 -8.87
C ARG A 71 4.50 -17.79 -9.07
#